data_AF-A0A5A7UFP1-F1
#
_entry.id   AF-A0A5A7UFP1-F1
#
_cell.length_a   1.000
_cell.length_b   1.000
_cell.length_c   1.000
_cell.angle_alpha   90.00
_cell.angle_beta   90.00
_cell.angle_gamma   90.00
#
_symmetry.space_group_name_H-M   'P 1'
#
loop_
_entity.id
_entity.type
_entity.pdbx_description
1 polymer ?
#
loop_
_entity_poly.entity_id
_entity_poly.type
_entity_poly.pdbx_seq_one_letter_code
_entity_poly.pdbx_strand_id
1 'polypeptide(L)'
;MKSMDLDGSSSLVASEGSGSVPAGHVQARRHTAFYRFTQQSLPACKPVLTPTWVISVFLLMGIIFIPVGLLVLHASHSVAEIVYRYDTECVPASYKNNMVAYIKDSSVPKLCSFSIKVNKTMKAPIYIYYQLDNYYQNHRRYVKSRSDKQLVHGLAYNDTSSCKPLQSHNGLPIVPCGLIAWSLFNDTYKFVLGKSELKVNRKNIAWESDREHKFGKHVYPFNFQNGSLIGGGNLDPNIPLSDHEDLIVWMRTAALPSFRKLYGRIEEDLHADDVLAIKLMNNYNTILFAPGFYILHIATHEIETYNNSSLYYPAYA
;
A
#
# COMPACT_ATOMS: atom_id res chain seq x y z
N MET A 1 57.02 -25.53 9.19
CA MET A 1 56.76 -26.04 7.83
C MET A 1 55.25 -26.00 7.65
N LYS A 2 54.64 -24.99 7.02
CA LYS A 2 54.85 -24.50 5.66
C LYS A 2 54.62 -22.99 5.57
N SER A 3 55.55 -22.34 4.88
CA SER A 3 55.37 -21.08 4.14
C SER A 3 54.29 -21.29 3.08
N MET A 4 53.45 -20.28 2.86
CA MET A 4 52.69 -20.13 1.62
C MET A 4 53.00 -18.73 1.09
N ASP A 5 54.01 -18.71 0.22
CA ASP A 5 54.33 -17.59 -0.65
C ASP A 5 53.17 -17.38 -1.64
N LEU A 6 52.80 -16.11 -1.84
CA LEU A 6 51.88 -15.68 -2.89
C LEU A 6 52.47 -14.44 -3.54
N ASP A 7 53.44 -14.70 -4.43
CA ASP A 7 53.91 -13.73 -5.42
C ASP A 7 52.81 -13.54 -6.48
N GLY A 8 52.19 -12.36 -6.46
CA GLY A 8 51.31 -11.87 -7.51
C GLY A 8 51.92 -10.64 -8.15
N SER A 9 52.88 -10.85 -9.05
CA SER A 9 53.37 -9.79 -9.94
C SER A 9 52.28 -9.46 -10.97
N SER A 10 51.76 -8.24 -10.93
CA SER A 10 50.98 -7.69 -12.03
C SER A 10 51.56 -6.33 -12.41
N SER A 11 52.22 -6.34 -13.56
CA SER A 11 52.76 -5.22 -14.29
C SER A 11 51.64 -4.27 -14.73
N LEU A 12 51.68 -3.02 -14.28
CA LEU A 12 50.99 -1.91 -14.93
C LEU A 12 51.97 -0.76 -15.19
N VAL A 13 52.13 -0.55 -16.50
CA VAL A 13 52.80 0.50 -17.25
C VAL A 13 52.80 1.87 -16.55
N ALA A 14 54.01 2.44 -16.40
CA ALA A 14 54.21 3.83 -16.04
C ALA A 14 54.00 4.73 -17.25
N SER A 15 53.19 5.78 -17.09
CA SER A 15 53.21 6.98 -17.93
C SER A 15 53.47 8.17 -17.03
N GLU A 16 54.58 8.85 -17.28
CA GLU A 16 55.04 10.03 -16.54
C GLU A 16 54.14 11.25 -16.80
N GLY A 17 53.70 11.88 -15.72
CA GLY A 17 52.97 13.13 -15.72
C GLY A 17 53.11 13.82 -14.36
N SER A 18 54.26 14.49 -14.18
CA SER A 18 54.54 15.62 -13.28
C SER A 18 53.75 15.71 -11.95
N GLY A 19 54.41 15.25 -10.87
CA GLY A 19 54.02 15.49 -9.48
C GLY A 19 54.41 14.34 -8.55
N SER A 20 55.64 13.82 -8.66
CA SER A 20 56.09 12.63 -7.91
C SER A 20 56.28 12.93 -6.42
N VAL A 21 55.23 12.69 -5.64
CA VAL A 21 55.37 12.41 -4.20
C VAL A 21 56.26 11.15 -4.10
N PRO A 22 57.38 11.17 -3.34
CA PRO A 22 58.28 10.02 -3.28
C PRO A 22 57.52 8.75 -2.93
N ALA A 23 57.73 7.63 -3.63
CA ALA A 23 57.07 6.35 -3.33
C ALA A 23 57.20 5.94 -1.84
N GLY A 24 58.31 6.35 -1.20
CA GLY A 24 58.52 6.20 0.25
C GLY A 24 57.51 6.97 1.12
N HIS A 25 57.00 8.13 0.69
CA HIS A 25 55.97 8.88 1.40
C HIS A 25 54.61 8.18 1.37
N VAL A 26 54.26 7.51 0.27
CA VAL A 26 52.98 6.77 0.13
C VAL A 26 52.99 5.49 0.96
N GLN A 27 54.10 4.75 0.94
CA GLN A 27 54.28 3.53 1.73
C GLN A 27 54.38 3.82 3.24
N ALA A 28 55.10 4.89 3.63
CA ALA A 28 55.16 5.35 5.01
C ALA A 28 53.80 5.84 5.55
N ARG A 29 52.98 6.51 4.72
CA ARG A 29 51.64 6.96 5.10
C ARG A 29 50.68 5.78 5.30
N ARG A 30 50.74 4.75 4.45
CA ARG A 30 49.98 3.49 4.63
C ARG A 30 50.41 2.74 5.89
N HIS A 31 51.71 2.65 6.15
CA HIS A 31 52.23 2.03 7.37
C HIS A 31 51.83 2.80 8.63
N THR A 32 51.82 4.13 8.59
CA THR A 32 51.40 4.98 9.70
C THR A 32 49.88 4.93 9.94
N ALA A 33 49.08 4.87 8.88
CA ALA A 33 47.63 4.68 9.00
C ALA A 33 47.29 3.29 9.55
N PHE A 34 47.96 2.25 9.06
CA PHE A 34 47.80 0.88 9.58
C PHE A 34 48.28 0.76 11.04
N TYR A 35 49.37 1.42 11.40
CA TYR A 35 49.84 1.53 12.79
C TYR A 35 48.82 2.25 13.68
N ARG A 36 48.30 3.41 13.26
CA ARG A 36 47.26 4.14 14.03
C ARG A 36 45.95 3.38 14.13
N PHE A 37 45.59 2.60 13.10
CA PHE A 37 44.41 1.73 13.12
C PHE A 37 44.60 0.54 14.08
N THR A 38 45.72 -0.18 13.98
CA THR A 38 46.03 -1.33 14.85
C THR A 38 46.25 -0.93 16.30
N GLN A 39 46.84 0.24 16.55
CA GLN A 39 47.04 0.83 17.89
C GLN A 39 45.82 1.63 18.39
N GLN A 40 44.71 1.64 17.64
CA GLN A 40 43.48 2.37 17.99
C GLN A 40 43.69 3.86 18.35
N SER A 41 44.66 4.50 17.70
CA SER A 41 45.06 5.90 17.92
C SER A 41 44.64 6.82 16.76
N LEU A 42 43.56 6.46 16.07
CA LEU A 42 42.95 7.33 15.06
C LEU A 42 42.38 8.60 15.73
N PRO A 43 42.48 9.76 15.06
CA PRO A 43 41.85 10.98 15.56
C PRO A 43 40.33 10.77 15.62
N ALA A 44 39.78 10.83 16.82
CA ALA A 44 38.36 10.68 17.08
C ALA A 44 37.87 11.84 17.94
N CYS A 45 36.72 12.42 17.58
CA CYS A 45 36.00 13.29 18.49
C CYS A 45 35.35 12.40 19.56
N LYS A 46 35.64 12.67 20.83
CA LYS A 46 35.04 11.97 21.98
C LYS A 46 34.12 12.97 22.70
N PRO A 47 32.88 13.16 22.24
CA PRO A 47 31.98 14.11 22.88
C PRO A 47 31.65 13.62 24.29
N VAL A 48 32.01 14.41 25.29
CA VAL A 48 31.58 14.16 26.68
C VAL A 48 30.25 14.85 26.86
N LEU A 49 29.17 14.07 27.02
CA LEU A 49 27.83 14.57 27.25
C LEU A 49 27.72 15.14 28.67
N THR A 50 27.98 16.43 28.82
CA THR A 50 27.79 17.13 30.10
C THR A 50 26.31 17.45 30.32
N PRO A 51 25.82 17.48 31.57
CA PRO A 51 24.41 17.77 31.87
C PRO A 51 23.91 19.08 31.23
N THR A 52 24.71 20.15 31.28
CA THR A 52 24.35 21.45 30.70
C THR A 52 24.11 21.35 29.19
N TRP A 53 24.98 20.63 28.48
CA TRP A 53 24.86 20.47 27.03
C TRP A 53 23.61 19.66 26.65
N VAL A 54 23.35 18.58 27.39
CA VAL A 54 22.17 17.73 27.20
C VAL A 54 20.87 18.50 27.48
N ILE A 55 20.81 19.26 28.57
CA ILE A 55 19.65 20.09 28.92
C ILE A 55 19.37 21.13 27.82
N SER A 56 20.40 21.82 27.33
CA SER A 56 20.25 22.81 26.25
C SER A 56 19.72 22.18 24.96
N VAL A 57 20.21 21.00 24.58
CA VAL A 57 19.72 20.28 23.39
C VAL A 57 18.25 19.87 23.56
N PHE A 58 17.86 19.33 24.73
CA PHE A 58 16.47 18.95 24.97
C PHE A 58 15.52 20.16 24.99
N LEU A 59 15.93 21.28 25.59
CA LEU A 59 15.14 22.52 25.57
C LEU A 59 14.95 23.03 24.13
N LEU A 60 16.00 23.02 23.32
CA LEU A 60 15.93 23.43 21.92
C LEU A 60 15.03 22.49 21.11
N MET A 61 15.14 21.17 21.30
CA MET A 61 14.22 20.22 20.65
C MET A 61 12.77 20.45 21.08
N GLY A 62 12.51 20.74 22.36
CA GLY A 62 11.17 21.06 22.85
C GLY A 62 10.59 22.32 22.21
N ILE A 63 11.37 23.40 22.13
CA ILE A 63 10.96 24.66 21.50
C ILE A 63 10.60 24.47 20.02
N ILE A 64 11.26 23.55 19.32
CA ILE A 64 10.99 23.26 17.90
C ILE A 64 9.80 22.30 17.74
N PHE A 65 9.77 21.20 18.51
CA PHE A 65 8.77 20.14 18.30
C PHE A 65 7.40 20.47 18.91
N ILE A 66 7.30 21.31 19.94
CA ILE A 66 6.00 21.69 20.50
C ILE A 66 5.15 22.47 19.48
N PRO A 67 5.64 23.56 18.84
CA PRO A 67 4.87 24.27 17.82
C PRO A 67 4.55 23.42 16.60
N VAL A 68 5.52 22.61 16.13
CA VAL A 68 5.31 21.69 15.00
C VAL A 68 4.22 20.66 15.35
N GLY A 69 4.28 20.08 16.55
CA GLY A 69 3.27 19.15 17.04
C GLY A 69 1.87 19.76 17.10
N LEU A 70 1.74 21.01 17.58
CA LEU A 70 0.46 21.73 17.64
C LEU A 70 -0.10 22.02 16.24
N LEU A 71 0.75 22.47 15.30
CA LEU A 71 0.32 22.72 13.91
C LEU A 71 -0.16 21.44 13.24
N VAL A 72 0.59 20.35 13.39
CA VAL A 72 0.25 19.05 12.79
C VAL A 72 -0.97 18.42 13.47
N LEU A 73 -1.18 18.64 14.77
CA LEU A 73 -2.38 18.20 15.49
C LEU A 73 -3.62 18.98 15.03
N HIS A 74 -3.49 20.29 14.85
CA HIS A 74 -4.58 21.12 14.33
C HIS A 74 -4.97 20.67 12.91
N ALA A 75 -3.99 20.43 12.04
CA ALA A 75 -4.23 19.90 10.70
C ALA A 75 -4.96 18.55 10.73
N SER A 76 -4.56 17.65 11.62
CA SER A 76 -5.21 16.33 11.80
C SER A 76 -6.68 16.44 12.23
N HIS A 77 -6.98 17.28 13.23
CA HIS A 77 -8.35 17.47 13.73
C HIS A 77 -9.29 18.18 12.73
N SER A 78 -8.71 18.89 11.75
CA SER A 78 -9.47 19.58 10.71
C SER A 78 -10.03 18.64 9.64
N VAL A 79 -9.54 17.41 9.56
CA VAL A 79 -10.01 16.41 8.60
C VAL A 79 -11.45 15.99 8.94
N ALA A 80 -12.33 16.03 7.94
CA ALA A 80 -13.67 15.48 8.04
C ALA A 80 -13.68 14.06 7.49
N GLU A 81 -14.15 13.11 8.28
CA GLU A 81 -14.26 11.70 7.92
C GLU A 81 -15.65 11.17 8.30
N ILE A 82 -16.24 10.42 7.39
CA ILE A 82 -17.46 9.63 7.62
C ILE A 82 -17.08 8.17 7.52
N VAL A 83 -17.48 7.40 8.54
CA VAL A 83 -17.17 5.98 8.67
C VAL A 83 -18.48 5.23 8.82
N TYR A 84 -18.76 4.29 7.92
CA TYR A 84 -19.99 3.49 7.95
C TYR A 84 -19.70 2.01 7.79
N ARG A 85 -20.12 1.22 8.79
CA ARG A 85 -20.01 -0.23 8.79
C ARG A 85 -21.24 -0.85 8.15
N TYR A 86 -21.06 -1.60 7.07
CA TYR A 86 -22.18 -2.15 6.29
C TYR A 86 -22.30 -3.67 6.35
N ASP A 87 -21.37 -4.35 7.02
CA ASP A 87 -21.31 -5.80 7.14
C ASP A 87 -22.54 -6.43 7.83
N THR A 88 -23.07 -5.79 8.87
CA THR A 88 -24.25 -6.28 9.61
C THR A 88 -25.57 -5.71 9.12
N GLU A 89 -25.55 -4.45 8.67
CA GLU A 89 -26.75 -3.71 8.28
C GLU A 89 -27.29 -4.13 6.92
N CYS A 90 -26.40 -4.58 6.03
CA CYS A 90 -26.76 -5.00 4.68
C CYS A 90 -27.16 -6.47 4.55
N VAL A 91 -27.22 -7.21 5.68
CA VAL A 91 -27.70 -8.60 5.68
C VAL A 91 -29.17 -8.62 6.13
N PRO A 92 -30.08 -9.20 5.33
CA PRO A 92 -31.49 -9.31 5.70
C PRO A 92 -31.68 -10.04 7.03
N ALA A 93 -32.72 -9.67 7.79
CA ALA A 93 -33.00 -10.24 9.11
C ALA A 93 -33.10 -11.78 9.10
N SER A 94 -33.63 -12.37 8.02
CA SER A 94 -33.73 -13.83 7.83
C SER A 94 -32.37 -14.53 7.77
N TYR A 95 -31.32 -13.83 7.34
CA TYR A 95 -29.97 -14.38 7.15
C TYR A 95 -28.97 -13.92 8.20
N LYS A 96 -29.38 -13.13 9.21
CA LYS A 96 -28.47 -12.67 10.28
C LYS A 96 -27.78 -13.82 11.03
N ASN A 97 -28.47 -14.95 11.21
CA ASN A 97 -27.92 -16.13 11.88
C ASN A 97 -27.08 -17.02 10.95
N ASN A 98 -27.18 -16.84 9.63
CA ASN A 98 -26.42 -17.60 8.64
C ASN A 98 -26.03 -16.72 7.44
N MET A 99 -25.13 -15.78 7.73
CA MET A 99 -24.68 -14.80 6.73
C MET A 99 -23.89 -15.46 5.58
N VAL A 100 -23.27 -16.62 5.84
CA VAL A 100 -22.55 -17.39 4.82
C VAL A 100 -23.50 -17.90 3.74
N ALA A 101 -24.70 -18.36 4.11
CA ALA A 101 -25.71 -18.79 3.14
C ALA A 101 -26.14 -17.62 2.24
N TYR A 102 -26.36 -16.43 2.83
CA TYR A 102 -26.72 -15.23 2.07
C TYR A 102 -25.69 -14.83 1.03
N ILE A 103 -24.39 -14.82 1.38
CA ILE A 103 -23.36 -14.43 0.42
C ILE A 103 -23.12 -15.49 -0.65
N LYS A 104 -23.25 -16.78 -0.31
CA LYS A 104 -23.09 -17.87 -1.29
C LYS A 104 -24.26 -17.98 -2.25
N ASP A 105 -25.44 -17.54 -1.85
CA ASP A 105 -26.62 -17.57 -2.71
C ASP A 105 -26.53 -16.49 -3.78
N SER A 106 -26.38 -16.92 -5.04
CA SER A 106 -26.36 -16.05 -6.21
C SER A 106 -27.77 -15.62 -6.67
N SER A 107 -28.83 -16.25 -6.15
CA SER A 107 -30.21 -15.91 -6.49
C SER A 107 -30.75 -14.70 -5.71
N VAL A 108 -30.14 -14.40 -4.56
CA VAL A 108 -30.57 -13.29 -3.70
C VAL A 108 -29.84 -11.99 -4.09
N PRO A 109 -30.56 -10.89 -4.37
CA PRO A 109 -29.93 -9.62 -4.68
C PRO A 109 -29.18 -9.08 -3.45
N LYS A 110 -27.90 -8.75 -3.64
CA LYS A 110 -27.00 -8.22 -2.59
C LYS A 110 -26.99 -6.70 -2.52
N LEU A 111 -28.10 -6.09 -2.92
CA LEU A 111 -28.27 -4.64 -2.95
C LEU A 111 -28.70 -4.14 -1.58
N CYS A 112 -27.93 -3.20 -1.04
CA CYS A 112 -28.19 -2.53 0.21
C CYS A 112 -28.27 -1.03 -0.01
N SER A 113 -29.22 -0.36 0.63
CA SER A 113 -29.36 1.10 0.57
C SER A 113 -29.45 1.67 1.96
N PHE A 114 -28.64 2.69 2.23
CA PHE A 114 -28.62 3.39 3.52
C PHE A 114 -28.31 4.87 3.29
N SER A 115 -28.64 5.70 4.28
CA SER A 115 -28.41 7.14 4.23
C SER A 115 -27.48 7.57 5.34
N ILE A 116 -26.49 8.38 5.01
CA ILE A 116 -25.56 8.95 5.99
C ILE A 116 -25.71 10.46 5.97
N LYS A 117 -25.73 11.06 7.17
CA LYS A 117 -25.70 12.50 7.36
C LYS A 117 -24.26 13.02 7.36
N VAL A 118 -23.98 14.06 6.60
CA VAL A 118 -22.68 14.73 6.56
C VAL A 118 -22.57 15.69 7.75
N ASN A 119 -21.72 15.39 8.72
CA ASN A 119 -21.62 16.20 9.95
C ASN A 119 -20.77 17.47 9.79
N LYS A 120 -19.83 17.47 8.84
CA LYS A 120 -18.91 18.59 8.58
C LYS A 120 -18.82 18.77 7.07
N THR A 121 -18.80 20.02 6.61
CA THR A 121 -18.59 20.34 5.19
C THR A 121 -17.27 19.74 4.69
N MET A 122 -17.34 19.02 3.57
CA MET A 122 -16.22 18.39 2.89
C MET A 122 -15.98 19.08 1.55
N LYS A 123 -14.78 19.59 1.33
CA LYS A 123 -14.39 20.20 0.04
C LYS A 123 -13.83 19.12 -0.90
N ALA A 124 -14.14 19.24 -2.18
CA ALA A 124 -13.59 18.40 -3.23
C ALA A 124 -12.07 18.60 -3.41
N PRO A 125 -11.32 17.56 -3.80
CA PRO A 125 -11.77 16.20 -4.06
C PRO A 125 -12.03 15.40 -2.77
N ILE A 126 -13.16 14.70 -2.70
CA ILE A 126 -13.53 13.85 -1.57
C ILE A 126 -13.17 12.40 -1.91
N TYR A 127 -12.37 11.77 -1.08
CA TYR A 127 -11.84 10.43 -1.30
C TYR A 127 -12.73 9.38 -0.66
N ILE A 128 -13.01 8.32 -1.41
CA ILE A 128 -13.78 7.16 -0.95
C ILE A 128 -12.81 6.01 -0.76
N TYR A 129 -12.78 5.42 0.43
CA TYR A 129 -12.03 4.21 0.70
C TYR A 129 -12.97 3.09 1.14
N TYR A 130 -12.61 1.87 0.79
CA TYR A 130 -13.09 0.69 1.49
C TYR A 130 -12.02 0.26 2.49
N GLN A 131 -12.44 -0.07 3.70
CA GLN A 131 -11.62 -0.69 4.72
C GLN A 131 -11.99 -2.16 4.83
N LEU A 132 -10.98 -3.00 4.86
CA LEU A 132 -11.07 -4.41 5.20
C LEU A 132 -10.29 -4.64 6.49
N ASP A 133 -10.94 -5.21 7.50
CA ASP A 133 -10.24 -5.69 8.70
C ASP A 133 -10.17 -7.21 8.75
N ASN A 134 -9.19 -7.68 9.51
CA ASN A 134 -8.89 -9.10 9.67
C ASN A 134 -8.64 -9.81 8.31
N TYR A 135 -8.13 -9.07 7.33
CA TYR A 135 -7.77 -9.57 6.01
C TYR A 135 -6.24 -9.58 5.87
N TYR A 136 -5.65 -10.76 5.90
CA TYR A 136 -4.19 -10.92 5.95
C TYR A 136 -3.51 -10.86 4.58
N GLN A 137 -3.54 -9.69 3.92
CA GLN A 137 -2.77 -9.47 2.69
C GLN A 137 -1.25 -9.65 2.90
N ASN A 138 -0.77 -9.43 4.12
CA ASN A 138 0.63 -9.58 4.51
C ASN A 138 1.08 -11.04 4.71
N HIS A 139 0.17 -12.02 4.61
CA HIS A 139 0.53 -13.42 4.77
C HIS A 139 1.54 -13.85 3.69
N ARG A 140 2.67 -14.47 4.08
CA ARG A 140 3.79 -14.80 3.19
C ARG A 140 3.38 -15.54 1.91
N ARG A 141 2.47 -16.51 2.00
CA ARG A 141 1.99 -17.25 0.82
C ARG A 141 1.11 -16.39 -0.10
N TYR A 142 0.37 -15.44 0.45
CA TYR A 142 -0.48 -14.53 -0.31
C TYR A 142 0.39 -13.52 -1.06
N VAL A 143 1.30 -12.83 -0.35
CA VAL A 143 2.23 -11.85 -0.93
C VAL A 143 3.09 -12.45 -2.05
N LYS A 144 3.58 -13.69 -1.86
CA LYS A 144 4.39 -14.38 -2.86
C LYS A 144 3.60 -14.81 -4.10
N SER A 145 2.27 -14.95 -3.99
CA SER A 145 1.41 -15.47 -5.06
C SER A 145 1.05 -14.39 -6.08
N ARG A 146 2.06 -13.94 -6.83
CA ARG A 146 1.97 -13.04 -8.00
C ARG A 146 3.21 -13.18 -8.87
N SER A 147 3.16 -12.66 -10.11
CA SER A 147 4.31 -12.60 -11.00
C SER A 147 4.47 -11.20 -11.59
N ASP A 148 5.41 -10.42 -11.05
CA ASP A 148 5.64 -9.04 -11.48
C ASP A 148 6.08 -8.96 -12.95
N LYS A 149 6.83 -9.97 -13.42
CA LYS A 149 7.20 -10.08 -14.84
C LYS A 149 6.01 -10.38 -15.74
N GLN A 150 5.02 -11.14 -15.28
CA GLN A 150 3.78 -11.38 -16.02
C GLN A 150 2.91 -10.11 -16.09
N LEU A 151 2.89 -9.28 -15.04
CA LEU A 151 2.15 -8.01 -15.08
C LEU A 151 2.68 -7.05 -16.14
N VAL A 152 3.98 -7.12 -16.44
CA VAL A 152 4.63 -6.29 -17.46
C VAL A 152 4.57 -6.91 -18.86
N HIS A 153 4.84 -8.22 -18.99
CA HIS A 153 5.02 -8.89 -20.28
C HIS A 153 3.83 -9.78 -20.70
N GLY A 154 2.84 -9.98 -19.83
CA GLY A 154 1.67 -10.79 -20.10
C GLY A 154 2.00 -12.24 -20.45
N LEU A 155 1.39 -12.74 -21.52
CA LEU A 155 1.57 -14.10 -22.03
C LEU A 155 2.96 -14.35 -22.65
N ALA A 156 3.74 -13.32 -22.94
CA ALA A 156 5.12 -13.49 -23.42
C ALA A 156 6.06 -14.05 -22.33
N TYR A 157 5.63 -14.07 -21.06
CA TYR A 157 6.39 -14.56 -19.94
C TYR A 157 5.80 -15.86 -19.37
N ASN A 158 6.60 -16.94 -19.36
CA ASN A 158 6.13 -18.29 -19.07
C ASN A 158 6.38 -18.76 -17.62
N ASP A 159 7.38 -18.24 -16.91
CA ASP A 159 7.70 -18.71 -15.54
C ASP A 159 6.80 -18.05 -14.48
N THR A 160 5.61 -18.62 -14.31
CA THR A 160 4.61 -18.17 -13.33
C THR A 160 4.59 -19.05 -12.07
N SER A 161 5.70 -19.72 -11.75
CA SER A 161 5.79 -20.65 -10.61
C SER A 161 5.49 -20.02 -9.25
N SER A 162 5.71 -18.70 -9.11
CA SER A 162 5.36 -17.91 -7.92
C SER A 162 3.85 -17.78 -7.72
N CYS A 163 3.05 -17.83 -8.79
CA CYS A 163 1.59 -17.64 -8.75
C CYS A 163 0.80 -18.84 -8.23
N LYS A 164 1.46 -19.93 -7.83
CA LYS A 164 0.77 -21.11 -7.29
C LYS A 164 -0.16 -20.72 -6.11
N PRO A 165 -1.36 -21.33 -6.01
CA PRO A 165 -1.89 -22.38 -6.88
C PRO A 165 -2.56 -21.86 -8.18
N LEU A 166 -2.72 -20.55 -8.35
CA LEU A 166 -3.51 -19.94 -9.42
C LEU A 166 -2.65 -19.42 -10.57
N GLN A 167 -1.85 -20.31 -11.14
CA GLN A 167 -1.02 -20.03 -12.31
C GLN A 167 -1.75 -20.30 -13.64
N SER A 168 -2.62 -21.32 -13.65
CA SER A 168 -3.35 -21.78 -14.83
C SER A 168 -4.68 -22.42 -14.42
N HIS A 169 -5.65 -22.42 -15.33
CA HIS A 169 -6.93 -23.12 -15.18
C HIS A 169 -7.26 -23.85 -16.48
N ASN A 170 -7.67 -25.12 -16.40
CA ASN A 170 -7.95 -25.99 -17.54
C ASN A 170 -6.82 -26.05 -18.59
N GLY A 171 -5.56 -26.05 -18.13
CA GLY A 171 -4.38 -26.10 -19.00
C GLY A 171 -4.00 -24.76 -19.64
N LEU A 172 -4.80 -23.70 -19.48
CA LEU A 172 -4.52 -22.37 -19.99
C LEU A 172 -3.95 -21.44 -18.90
N PRO A 173 -2.93 -20.60 -19.19
CA PRO A 173 -2.39 -19.66 -18.21
C PRO A 173 -3.45 -18.65 -17.78
N ILE A 174 -3.37 -18.15 -16.54
CA ILE A 174 -4.20 -17.05 -16.04
C ILE A 174 -3.38 -15.76 -16.10
N VAL A 175 -3.97 -14.67 -16.59
CA VAL A 175 -3.37 -13.33 -16.58
C VAL A 175 -4.40 -12.33 -16.03
N PRO A 176 -4.07 -11.56 -14.97
CA PRO A 176 -2.93 -11.73 -14.06
C PRO A 176 -3.07 -12.98 -13.17
N CYS A 177 -1.97 -13.70 -12.94
CA CYS A 177 -1.95 -14.89 -12.09
C CYS A 177 -1.78 -14.59 -10.59
N GLY A 178 -2.16 -15.57 -9.75
CA GLY A 178 -1.89 -15.56 -8.32
C GLY A 178 -3.06 -15.16 -7.42
N LEU A 179 -2.91 -15.45 -6.12
CA LEU A 179 -3.97 -15.25 -5.11
C LEU A 179 -4.34 -13.78 -4.91
N ILE A 180 -3.38 -12.87 -5.06
CA ILE A 180 -3.63 -11.43 -4.87
C ILE A 180 -4.63 -10.96 -5.92
N ALA A 181 -4.31 -11.17 -7.20
CA ALA A 181 -5.20 -10.79 -8.28
C ALA A 181 -6.54 -11.54 -8.22
N TRP A 182 -6.53 -12.85 -7.99
CA TRP A 182 -7.75 -13.66 -7.96
C TRP A 182 -8.74 -13.26 -6.86
N SER A 183 -8.27 -12.67 -5.76
CA SER A 183 -9.13 -12.19 -4.68
C SER A 183 -9.50 -10.71 -4.82
N LEU A 184 -9.53 -10.17 -6.06
CA LEU A 184 -9.86 -8.77 -6.33
C LEU A 184 -11.17 -8.32 -5.68
N PHE A 185 -11.14 -7.19 -4.98
CA PHE A 185 -12.34 -6.58 -4.39
C PHE A 185 -13.37 -6.19 -5.46
N ASN A 186 -14.66 -6.44 -5.22
CA ASN A 186 -15.72 -6.28 -6.23
C ASN A 186 -17.06 -5.71 -5.72
N ASP A 187 -17.08 -5.11 -4.53
CA ASP A 187 -18.24 -4.32 -4.15
C ASP A 187 -18.32 -3.05 -4.99
N THR A 188 -19.53 -2.52 -5.13
CA THR A 188 -19.76 -1.27 -5.86
C THR A 188 -20.59 -0.31 -5.04
N TYR A 189 -20.22 0.96 -5.10
CA TYR A 189 -20.89 2.06 -4.40
C TYR A 189 -21.47 3.04 -5.40
N LYS A 190 -22.72 3.47 -5.18
CA LYS A 190 -23.34 4.61 -5.86
C LYS A 190 -23.83 5.60 -4.83
N PHE A 191 -23.61 6.87 -5.10
CA PHE A 191 -23.87 7.98 -4.18
C PHE A 191 -24.93 8.90 -4.80
N VAL A 192 -25.96 9.23 -4.02
CA VAL A 192 -27.05 10.10 -4.46
C VAL A 192 -27.26 11.17 -3.40
N LEU A 193 -27.19 12.43 -3.82
CA LEU A 193 -27.44 13.60 -2.98
C LEU A 193 -28.78 14.22 -3.41
N GLY A 194 -29.80 14.12 -2.56
CA GLY A 194 -31.17 14.54 -2.89
C GLY A 194 -31.75 13.76 -4.07
N LYS A 195 -31.71 14.36 -5.27
CA LYS A 195 -32.15 13.74 -6.54
C LYS A 195 -31.03 13.55 -7.56
N SER A 196 -29.82 14.03 -7.27
CA SER A 196 -28.69 14.01 -8.18
C SER A 196 -27.73 12.87 -7.82
N GLU A 197 -27.30 12.09 -8.83
CA GLU A 197 -26.26 11.08 -8.65
C GLU A 197 -24.89 11.74 -8.64
N LEU A 198 -24.11 11.53 -7.58
CA LEU A 198 -22.73 12.00 -7.49
C LEU A 198 -21.83 11.04 -8.25
N LYS A 199 -21.10 11.57 -9.23
CA LYS A 199 -20.22 10.75 -10.07
C LYS A 199 -18.93 10.43 -9.32
N VAL A 200 -18.68 9.14 -9.10
CA VAL A 200 -17.39 8.66 -8.56
C VAL A 200 -16.38 8.54 -9.68
N ASN A 201 -15.33 9.34 -9.62
CA ASN A 201 -14.18 9.25 -10.52
C ASN A 201 -13.24 8.13 -10.03
N ARG A 202 -13.09 7.09 -10.86
CA ARG A 202 -12.18 5.94 -10.62
C ARG A 202 -10.90 6.01 -11.45
N LYS A 203 -10.59 7.18 -12.01
CA LYS A 203 -9.34 7.44 -12.74
C LYS A 203 -8.36 8.23 -11.90
N ASN A 204 -7.07 7.97 -12.10
CA ASN A 204 -5.96 8.52 -11.32
C ASN A 204 -6.05 8.19 -9.82
N ILE A 205 -6.47 6.97 -9.49
CA ILE A 205 -6.50 6.43 -8.12
C ILE A 205 -5.27 5.58 -7.80
N ALA A 206 -4.62 5.03 -8.84
CA ALA A 206 -3.36 4.33 -8.72
C ALA A 206 -2.18 5.30 -8.84
N TRP A 207 -1.02 4.88 -8.33
CA TRP A 207 0.21 5.62 -8.50
C TRP A 207 0.65 5.60 -9.96
N GLU A 208 1.03 6.75 -10.50
CA GLU A 208 1.45 6.90 -11.88
C GLU A 208 2.59 5.93 -12.24
N SER A 209 3.59 5.81 -11.36
CA SER A 209 4.71 4.87 -11.52
C SER A 209 4.26 3.42 -11.67
N ASP A 210 3.18 3.02 -10.99
CA ASP A 210 2.67 1.65 -11.09
C ASP A 210 1.98 1.44 -12.44
N ARG A 211 1.16 2.40 -12.88
CA ARG A 211 0.49 2.37 -14.19
C ARG A 211 1.48 2.33 -15.36
N GLU A 212 2.58 3.08 -15.26
CA GLU A 212 3.52 3.24 -16.37
C GLU A 212 4.61 2.16 -16.44
N HIS A 213 5.05 1.65 -15.29
CA HIS A 213 6.24 0.80 -15.23
C HIS A 213 6.00 -0.61 -14.67
N LYS A 214 4.94 -0.84 -13.89
CA LYS A 214 4.67 -2.15 -13.28
C LYS A 214 3.59 -2.96 -13.98
N PHE A 215 2.67 -2.28 -14.65
CA PHE A 215 1.58 -2.92 -15.40
C PHE A 215 1.73 -2.60 -16.89
N GLY A 216 1.74 -3.63 -17.73
CA GLY A 216 1.99 -3.47 -19.16
C GLY A 216 0.82 -2.82 -19.90
N LYS A 217 1.10 -1.81 -20.74
CA LYS A 217 0.11 -1.10 -21.58
C LYS A 217 -0.51 -1.95 -22.69
N HIS A 218 0.11 -3.08 -23.02
CA HIS A 218 -0.35 -4.04 -24.03
C HIS A 218 -0.57 -5.44 -23.44
N VAL A 219 -0.78 -5.51 -22.13
CA VAL A 219 -1.11 -6.75 -21.44
C VAL A 219 -2.58 -6.72 -21.08
N TYR A 220 -3.32 -7.75 -21.50
CA TYR A 220 -4.75 -7.86 -21.29
C TYR A 220 -5.07 -9.05 -20.39
N PRO A 221 -6.14 -8.99 -19.58
CA PRO A 221 -6.61 -10.14 -18.82
C PRO A 221 -6.90 -11.34 -19.73
N PHE A 222 -6.51 -12.53 -19.30
CA PHE A 222 -6.73 -13.78 -20.03
C PHE A 222 -7.05 -14.91 -19.07
N ASN A 223 -8.12 -15.66 -19.35
CA ASN A 223 -8.58 -16.79 -18.52
C ASN A 223 -8.76 -16.45 -17.03
N PHE A 224 -9.07 -15.19 -16.71
CA PHE A 224 -9.20 -14.68 -15.35
C PHE A 224 -10.61 -14.94 -14.81
N GLN A 225 -10.72 -15.45 -13.57
CA GLN A 225 -11.99 -15.83 -12.92
C GLN A 225 -12.90 -16.77 -13.74
N ASN A 226 -12.35 -17.52 -14.70
CA ASN A 226 -13.13 -18.38 -15.61
C ASN A 226 -13.37 -19.80 -15.06
N GLY A 227 -13.22 -20.00 -13.75
CA GLY A 227 -13.37 -21.29 -13.10
C GLY A 227 -14.68 -21.42 -12.33
N SER A 228 -14.97 -22.62 -11.83
CA SER A 228 -16.12 -22.87 -10.95
C SER A 228 -16.04 -22.12 -9.61
N LEU A 229 -14.81 -21.85 -9.14
CA LEU A 229 -14.53 -21.03 -7.97
C LEU A 229 -14.13 -19.63 -8.41
N ILE A 230 -14.96 -18.65 -8.06
CA ILE A 230 -14.71 -17.22 -8.25
C ILE A 230 -14.21 -16.64 -6.94
N GLY A 231 -13.05 -15.97 -6.97
CA GLY A 231 -12.42 -15.42 -5.78
C GLY A 231 -12.79 -13.99 -5.45
N GLY A 232 -13.27 -13.25 -6.46
CA GLY A 232 -13.51 -11.83 -6.36
C GLY A 232 -14.06 -11.25 -7.65
N GLY A 233 -13.63 -10.03 -7.99
CA GLY A 233 -14.02 -9.31 -9.20
C GLY A 233 -13.44 -9.90 -10.47
N ASN A 234 -14.11 -9.64 -11.59
CA ASN A 234 -13.62 -9.94 -12.93
C ASN A 234 -12.97 -8.69 -13.55
N LEU A 235 -12.15 -8.88 -14.58
CA LEU A 235 -11.50 -7.82 -15.33
C LEU A 235 -12.02 -7.81 -16.77
N ASP A 236 -12.19 -6.63 -17.35
CA ASP A 236 -12.56 -6.49 -18.76
C ASP A 236 -11.38 -6.94 -19.67
N PRO A 237 -11.56 -7.97 -20.52
CA PRO A 237 -10.51 -8.45 -21.41
C PRO A 237 -10.12 -7.45 -22.51
N ASN A 238 -10.93 -6.41 -22.75
CA ASN A 238 -10.66 -5.39 -23.77
C ASN A 238 -9.85 -4.21 -23.24
N ILE A 239 -9.63 -4.13 -21.93
CA ILE A 239 -8.91 -3.04 -21.27
C ILE A 239 -7.54 -3.56 -20.78
N PRO A 240 -6.43 -2.86 -21.06
CA PRO A 240 -5.11 -3.30 -20.63
C PRO A 240 -4.96 -3.19 -19.11
N LEU A 241 -4.07 -4.00 -18.52
CA LEU A 241 -3.84 -4.04 -17.08
C LEU A 241 -3.40 -2.69 -16.50
N SER A 242 -2.70 -1.85 -17.28
CA SER A 242 -2.31 -0.49 -16.87
C SER A 242 -3.49 0.43 -16.56
N ASP A 243 -4.65 0.17 -17.16
CA ASP A 243 -5.83 1.03 -17.09
C ASP A 243 -6.86 0.52 -16.08
N HIS A 244 -6.66 -0.71 -15.57
CA HIS A 244 -7.40 -1.31 -14.46
C HIS A 244 -6.87 -0.79 -13.12
N GLU A 245 -7.08 0.48 -12.81
CA GLU A 245 -6.51 1.11 -11.61
C GLU A 245 -6.98 0.45 -10.29
N ASP A 246 -8.20 -0.09 -10.24
CA ASP A 246 -8.69 -0.85 -9.09
C ASP A 246 -7.87 -2.11 -8.82
N LEU A 247 -7.44 -2.80 -9.89
CA LEU A 247 -6.53 -3.93 -9.80
C LEU A 247 -5.17 -3.45 -9.25
N ILE A 248 -4.66 -2.33 -9.74
CA ILE A 248 -3.35 -1.80 -9.33
C ILE A 248 -3.36 -1.44 -7.83
N VAL A 249 -4.41 -0.74 -7.37
CA VAL A 249 -4.61 -0.41 -5.94
C VAL A 249 -4.74 -1.70 -5.11
N TRP A 250 -5.43 -2.72 -5.61
CA TRP A 250 -5.58 -3.99 -4.92
C TRP A 250 -4.26 -4.77 -4.81
N MET A 251 -3.50 -4.85 -5.91
CA MET A 251 -2.23 -5.58 -6.02
C MET A 251 -1.13 -5.02 -5.12
N ARG A 252 -1.26 -3.77 -4.67
CA ARG A 252 -0.43 -3.20 -3.60
C ARG A 252 -0.86 -3.78 -2.26
N THR A 253 -0.19 -4.86 -1.83
CA THR A 253 -0.49 -5.55 -0.58
C THR A 253 -0.32 -4.64 0.64
N ALA A 254 -1.31 -4.62 1.52
CA ALA A 254 -1.22 -3.94 2.80
C ALA A 254 -0.28 -4.67 3.78
N ALA A 255 0.39 -3.90 4.64
CA ALA A 255 1.30 -4.43 5.67
C ALA A 255 0.56 -4.99 6.90
N LEU A 256 -0.64 -4.47 7.18
CA LEU A 256 -1.46 -4.80 8.34
C LEU A 256 -2.73 -5.55 7.91
N PRO A 257 -3.36 -6.34 8.81
CA PRO A 257 -4.60 -7.04 8.52
C PRO A 257 -5.82 -6.12 8.47
N SER A 258 -5.72 -4.91 9.02
CA SER A 258 -6.67 -3.82 8.85
C SER A 258 -6.05 -2.80 7.92
N PHE A 259 -6.72 -2.54 6.80
CA PHE A 259 -6.21 -1.61 5.79
C PHE A 259 -7.34 -0.96 5.01
N ARG A 260 -7.01 0.21 4.46
CA ARG A 260 -7.89 0.98 3.57
C ARG A 260 -7.31 0.97 2.17
N LYS A 261 -8.18 1.02 1.18
CA LYS A 261 -7.80 1.16 -0.23
C LYS A 261 -8.70 2.16 -0.90
N LEU A 262 -8.09 3.02 -1.72
CA LEU A 262 -8.79 4.06 -2.44
C LEU A 262 -9.70 3.41 -3.49
N TYR A 263 -11.00 3.73 -3.43
CA TYR A 263 -12.00 3.29 -4.40
C TYR A 263 -12.18 4.31 -5.53
N GLY A 264 -12.14 5.59 -5.17
CA GLY A 264 -12.44 6.69 -6.09
C GLY A 264 -12.52 8.03 -5.38
N ARG A 265 -12.82 9.06 -6.16
CA ARG A 265 -13.00 10.44 -5.68
C ARG A 265 -14.28 11.05 -6.21
N ILE A 266 -14.92 11.88 -5.39
CA ILE A 266 -16.03 12.74 -5.77
C ILE A 266 -15.46 14.15 -5.96
N GLU A 267 -15.71 14.75 -7.11
CA GLU A 267 -15.17 16.07 -7.50
C GLU A 267 -16.15 17.21 -7.16
N GLU A 268 -17.11 16.94 -6.29
CA GLU A 268 -18.17 17.85 -5.86
C GLU A 268 -18.11 18.01 -4.33
N ASP A 269 -18.36 19.22 -3.84
CA ASP A 269 -18.39 19.51 -2.41
C ASP A 269 -19.62 18.87 -1.74
N LEU A 270 -19.48 18.46 -0.48
CA LEU A 270 -20.58 18.03 0.38
C LEU A 270 -20.72 19.01 1.54
N HIS A 271 -21.92 19.53 1.77
CA HIS A 271 -22.16 20.48 2.85
C HIS A 271 -22.54 19.77 4.15
N ALA A 272 -22.31 20.46 5.28
CA ALA A 272 -22.84 19.99 6.55
C ALA A 272 -24.37 19.86 6.48
N ASP A 273 -24.90 18.84 7.14
CA ASP A 273 -26.30 18.43 7.17
C ASP A 273 -26.86 17.80 5.88
N ASP A 274 -26.05 17.69 4.82
CA ASP A 274 -26.43 16.92 3.64
C ASP A 274 -26.72 15.45 3.99
N VAL A 275 -27.74 14.88 3.36
CA VAL A 275 -28.11 13.47 3.51
C VAL A 275 -27.73 12.72 2.24
N LEU A 276 -26.68 11.91 2.36
CA LEU A 276 -26.12 11.13 1.27
C LEU A 276 -26.77 9.74 1.25
N ALA A 277 -27.54 9.44 0.21
CA ALA A 277 -28.10 8.12 -0.01
C ALA A 277 -27.09 7.25 -0.78
N ILE A 278 -26.73 6.10 -0.21
CA ILE A 278 -25.72 5.21 -0.75
C ILE A 278 -26.39 3.90 -1.14
N LYS A 279 -26.18 3.48 -2.39
CA LYS A 279 -26.57 2.16 -2.90
C LYS A 279 -25.32 1.32 -3.05
N LEU A 280 -25.22 0.27 -2.25
CA LEU A 280 -24.11 -0.65 -2.18
C LEU A 280 -24.52 -2.00 -2.77
N MET A 281 -23.69 -2.57 -3.63
CA MET A 281 -23.75 -4.00 -3.97
C MET A 281 -22.65 -4.74 -3.22
N ASN A 282 -23.03 -5.54 -2.22
CA ASN A 282 -22.12 -6.32 -1.38
C ASN A 282 -21.83 -7.67 -2.03
N ASN A 283 -20.91 -7.68 -3.00
CA ASN A 283 -20.56 -8.87 -3.78
C ASN A 283 -19.41 -9.67 -3.16
N TYR A 284 -18.53 -9.01 -2.41
CA TYR A 284 -17.29 -9.58 -1.93
C TYR A 284 -17.53 -10.44 -0.69
N ASN A 285 -16.97 -11.65 -0.69
CA ASN A 285 -17.24 -12.64 0.36
C ASN A 285 -16.12 -12.70 1.41
N THR A 286 -16.17 -11.86 2.43
CA THR A 286 -15.28 -11.95 3.59
C THR A 286 -15.88 -12.73 4.76
N ILE A 287 -17.20 -12.95 4.79
CA ILE A 287 -17.89 -13.59 5.93
C ILE A 287 -17.34 -14.99 6.23
N LEU A 288 -16.80 -15.68 5.22
CA LEU A 288 -16.17 -16.99 5.39
C LEU A 288 -14.84 -16.97 6.18
N PHE A 289 -14.10 -15.86 6.16
CA PHE A 289 -12.71 -15.81 6.64
C PHE A 289 -12.47 -14.71 7.68
N ALA A 290 -13.34 -13.70 7.72
CA ALA A 290 -13.26 -12.55 8.62
C ALA A 290 -14.67 -11.98 8.86
N PRO A 291 -15.47 -12.55 9.79
CA PRO A 291 -16.78 -12.01 10.10
C PRO A 291 -16.66 -10.62 10.74
N GLY A 292 -17.14 -9.58 10.08
CA GLY A 292 -17.51 -8.31 10.74
C GLY A 292 -16.83 -7.01 10.30
N PHE A 293 -16.38 -6.82 9.06
CA PHE A 293 -15.34 -5.80 8.81
C PHE A 293 -15.33 -5.14 7.43
N TYR A 294 -16.48 -4.70 6.93
CA TYR A 294 -16.48 -3.77 5.81
C TYR A 294 -16.91 -2.38 6.23
N ILE A 295 -16.00 -1.44 6.05
CA ILE A 295 -16.23 -0.06 6.42
C ILE A 295 -16.04 0.82 5.21
N LEU A 296 -17.06 1.59 4.89
CA LEU A 296 -16.98 2.66 3.90
C LEU A 296 -16.45 3.91 4.59
N HIS A 297 -15.36 4.46 4.07
CA HIS A 297 -14.77 5.71 4.54
C HIS A 297 -14.91 6.77 3.46
N ILE A 298 -15.36 7.96 3.86
CA ILE A 298 -15.44 9.15 3.00
C ILE A 298 -14.67 10.26 3.72
N ALA A 299 -13.63 10.81 3.09
CA ALA A 299 -12.76 11.79 3.72
C ALA A 299 -12.33 12.91 2.78
N THR A 300 -12.05 14.10 3.33
CA THR A 300 -11.61 15.29 2.58
C THR A 300 -10.15 15.26 2.11
N HIS A 301 -9.34 14.39 2.70
CA HIS A 301 -7.93 14.26 2.37
C HIS A 301 -7.56 12.80 2.17
N GLU A 302 -6.45 12.59 1.49
CA GLU A 302 -5.89 11.25 1.35
C GLU A 302 -5.50 10.73 2.75
N ILE A 303 -6.26 9.76 3.27
CA ILE A 303 -6.24 9.44 4.71
C ILE A 303 -4.88 8.87 5.16
N GLU A 304 -4.03 8.42 4.22
CA GLU A 304 -2.66 7.97 4.52
C GLU A 304 -1.79 9.04 5.22
N THR A 305 -2.19 10.32 5.21
CA THR A 305 -1.33 11.42 5.73
C THR A 305 -1.77 12.10 7.02
N TYR A 306 -3.07 12.12 7.41
CA TYR A 306 -3.50 13.10 8.43
C TYR A 306 -4.29 12.58 9.63
N ASN A 307 -4.98 11.43 9.59
CA ASN A 307 -5.81 10.98 10.73
C ASN A 307 -5.18 9.82 11.52
N ASN A 308 -3.90 9.93 11.88
CA ASN A 308 -3.22 8.92 12.70
C ASN A 308 -2.70 9.53 14.00
N SER A 309 -3.55 9.54 15.04
CA SER A 309 -3.23 10.03 16.38
C SER A 309 -2.03 9.33 17.05
N SER A 310 -1.57 8.20 16.50
CA SER A 310 -0.36 7.47 16.93
C SER A 310 0.95 8.25 16.74
N LEU A 311 0.98 9.26 15.86
CA LEU A 311 2.12 10.17 15.73
C LEU A 311 2.25 11.12 16.95
N TYR A 312 1.24 11.19 17.81
CA TYR A 312 1.06 12.27 18.78
C TYR A 312 1.09 11.79 20.23
N TYR A 313 0.63 10.56 20.49
CA TYR A 313 0.66 9.96 21.82
C TYR A 313 1.70 8.84 21.86
N PRO A 314 2.58 8.78 22.89
CA PRO A 314 3.33 7.58 23.13
C PRO A 314 2.32 6.44 23.32
N ALA A 315 2.48 5.37 22.55
CA ALA A 315 1.76 4.13 22.79
C ALA A 315 2.09 3.71 24.23
N TYR A 316 1.13 3.87 25.13
CA TYR A 316 1.23 3.27 26.46
C TYR A 316 1.16 1.76 26.25
N ALA A 317 2.33 1.13 26.33
CA ALA A 317 2.50 -0.32 26.41
C ALA A 317 2.27 -0.80 27.84
#